data_AF-A0A349FIA0-F1
#
_entry.id   AF-A0A349FIA0-F1
#
_cell.length_a   1.000
_cell.length_b   1.000
_cell.length_c   1.000
_cell.angle_alpha   90.00
_cell.angle_beta   90.00
_cell.angle_gamma   90.00
#
_symmetry.space_group_name_H-M   'P 1'
#
loop_
_entity.id
_entity.type
_entity.pdbx_description
1 polymer ?
#
loop_
_entity_poly.entity_id
_entity_poly.type
_entity_poly.pdbx_seq_one_letter_code
_entity_poly.pdbx_strand_id
1 'polypeptide(L)'
;YTPGVVSRGYGAKAPSYPLVVDDSTSTSHCGDEPKLIYKRTKAPVAVDPVRGKAVQALLPLGVDIIITDDGLQHYALERDIEFAVVDGKRRFGNQQLIPLGPLREGLERLKEVDFIITNGGKAQDNEAAMTLQPSLAVNLKTREQMPVSQLKQLVAMAGIGHPPRFFNTLKQLGAEPIHCQGFADHQDFQLSQLAELASRGKHLIMTEKDAVKCTECAEENWWYLPVSASFSQHDENRILERIKQTKEHYGSPSA
;
A
#
# COMPACT_ATOMS: atom_id res chain seq x y z
N TYR A 1 -2.14 -21.28 2.15
CA TYR A 1 -0.88 -20.52 2.12
C TYR A 1 -0.72 -19.83 3.44
N THR A 2 0.52 -19.66 3.89
CA THR A 2 0.92 -18.88 5.05
C THR A 2 1.87 -17.80 4.55
N PRO A 3 1.36 -16.71 3.94
CA PRO A 3 2.21 -15.68 3.37
C PRO A 3 2.89 -14.85 4.46
N GLY A 4 4.12 -14.45 4.23
CA GLY A 4 4.83 -13.42 4.97
C GLY A 4 5.22 -12.26 4.05
N VAL A 5 5.29 -11.05 4.58
CA VAL A 5 5.64 -9.86 3.81
C VAL A 5 6.97 -9.31 4.27
N VAL A 6 7.87 -9.03 3.33
CA VAL A 6 9.13 -8.33 3.61
C VAL A 6 9.11 -6.96 2.97
N SER A 7 9.57 -5.96 3.70
CA SER A 7 9.67 -4.58 3.21
C SER A 7 10.97 -3.94 3.67
N ARG A 8 11.32 -2.81 3.05
CA ARG A 8 12.45 -1.97 3.46
C ARG A 8 12.14 -1.15 4.71
N GLY A 9 10.88 -0.74 4.88
CA GLY A 9 10.46 0.26 5.88
C GLY A 9 10.94 1.66 5.50
N TYR A 10 10.63 2.12 4.28
CA TYR A 10 11.05 3.44 3.81
C TYR A 10 10.57 4.56 4.75
N GLY A 11 11.45 5.52 5.03
CA GLY A 11 11.17 6.63 5.95
C GLY A 11 11.25 6.29 7.45
N ALA A 12 11.30 5.00 7.82
CA ALA A 12 11.38 4.57 9.22
C ALA A 12 12.79 4.18 9.65
N LYS A 13 13.02 4.20 10.97
CA LYS A 13 14.27 3.74 11.60
C LYS A 13 13.94 2.78 12.73
N ALA A 14 14.13 1.49 12.48
CA ALA A 14 13.95 0.50 13.52
C ALA A 14 15.07 0.61 14.58
N PRO A 15 14.78 0.34 15.86
CA PRO A 15 15.81 0.26 16.90
C PRO A 15 16.83 -0.86 16.63
N SER A 16 16.37 -1.95 16.00
CA SER A 16 17.19 -3.07 15.57
C SER A 16 16.60 -3.72 14.32
N TYR A 17 17.46 -4.37 13.53
CA TYR A 17 17.08 -5.12 12.34
C TYR A 17 17.59 -6.58 12.45
N PRO A 18 16.84 -7.57 11.91
CA PRO A 18 15.52 -7.44 11.30
C PRO A 18 14.43 -7.13 12.35
N LEU A 19 13.43 -6.32 11.97
CA LEU A 19 12.28 -5.98 12.82
C LEU A 19 11.05 -6.75 12.34
N VAL A 20 10.52 -7.66 13.16
CA VAL A 20 9.21 -8.28 12.92
C VAL A 20 8.12 -7.36 13.49
N VAL A 21 7.15 -6.99 12.67
CA VAL A 21 6.09 -6.05 13.02
C VAL A 21 5.01 -6.75 13.85
N ASP A 22 4.63 -6.13 14.95
CA ASP A 22 3.50 -6.54 15.81
C ASP A 22 2.53 -5.37 16.07
N ASP A 23 1.52 -5.60 16.90
CA ASP A 23 0.52 -4.58 17.26
C ASP A 23 1.15 -3.39 18.00
N SER A 24 2.19 -3.60 18.80
CA SER A 24 2.90 -2.57 19.58
C SER A 24 3.93 -1.77 18.78
N THR A 25 4.36 -2.30 17.63
CA THR A 25 5.40 -1.69 16.80
C THR A 25 4.92 -0.35 16.24
N SER A 26 5.62 0.74 16.53
CA SER A 26 5.25 2.07 16.02
C SER A 26 5.49 2.18 14.51
N THR A 27 4.72 3.05 13.85
CA THR A 27 4.97 3.42 12.44
C THR A 27 6.33 4.07 12.24
N SER A 28 6.85 4.79 13.24
CA SER A 28 8.20 5.38 13.20
C SER A 28 9.33 4.34 13.12
N HIS A 29 9.10 3.12 13.62
CA HIS A 29 10.08 2.04 13.59
C HIS A 29 9.96 1.16 12.33
N CYS A 30 8.74 0.83 11.90
CA CYS A 30 8.53 -0.10 10.78
C CYS A 30 8.14 0.56 9.45
N GLY A 31 7.66 1.80 9.46
CA GLY A 31 7.10 2.49 8.30
C GLY A 31 5.58 2.43 8.27
N ASP A 32 4.98 3.33 7.49
CA ASP A 32 3.53 3.40 7.31
C ASP A 32 2.99 2.19 6.50
N GLU A 33 3.68 1.81 5.43
CA GLU A 33 3.28 0.68 4.58
C GLU A 33 3.38 -0.69 5.29
N PRO A 34 4.50 -1.06 5.96
CA PRO A 34 4.57 -2.34 6.69
C PRO A 34 3.57 -2.42 7.83
N LYS A 35 3.33 -1.31 8.55
CA LYS A 35 2.31 -1.27 9.60
C LYS A 35 0.90 -1.46 9.03
N LEU A 36 0.61 -0.81 7.89
CA LEU A 36 -0.68 -0.93 7.22
C LEU A 36 -0.92 -2.37 6.75
N ILE A 37 0.06 -2.98 6.08
CA ILE A 37 -0.02 -4.36 5.60
C ILE A 37 -0.30 -5.30 6.78
N TYR A 38 0.49 -5.21 7.86
CA TYR A 38 0.29 -6.02 9.06
C TYR A 38 -1.10 -5.81 9.66
N LYS A 39 -1.56 -4.55 9.80
CA LYS A 39 -2.89 -4.24 10.37
C LYS A 39 -4.03 -4.83 9.54
N ARG A 40 -3.94 -4.82 8.21
CA ARG A 40 -5.02 -5.31 7.33
C ARG A 40 -5.03 -6.82 7.18
N THR A 41 -3.86 -7.46 7.06
CA THR A 41 -3.77 -8.88 6.70
C THR A 41 -3.50 -9.79 7.87
N LYS A 42 -2.88 -9.25 8.95
CA LYS A 42 -2.32 -10.02 10.07
C LYS A 42 -1.28 -11.07 9.65
N ALA A 43 -0.83 -11.04 8.39
CA ALA A 43 0.29 -11.83 7.93
C ALA A 43 1.57 -11.37 8.66
N PRO A 44 2.53 -12.27 8.94
CA PRO A 44 3.83 -11.87 9.44
C PRO A 44 4.50 -10.85 8.51
N VAL A 45 4.94 -9.72 9.06
CA VAL A 45 5.64 -8.68 8.30
C VAL A 45 7.00 -8.45 8.94
N ALA A 46 8.07 -8.45 8.13
CA ALA A 46 9.41 -8.10 8.59
C ALA A 46 10.01 -6.96 7.77
N VAL A 47 10.76 -6.10 8.46
CA VAL A 47 11.41 -4.93 7.90
C VAL A 47 12.92 -5.10 8.07
N ASP A 48 13.67 -5.00 6.97
CA ASP A 48 15.13 -4.93 6.95
C ASP A 48 15.60 -4.32 5.61
N PRO A 49 16.58 -3.39 5.59
CA PRO A 49 17.18 -2.92 4.35
C PRO A 49 17.71 -4.06 3.45
N VAL A 50 18.22 -5.13 4.06
CA VAL A 50 18.64 -6.38 3.42
C VAL A 50 17.49 -7.38 3.50
N ARG A 51 16.70 -7.51 2.42
CA ARG A 51 15.45 -8.28 2.44
C ARG A 51 15.66 -9.76 2.81
N GLY A 52 16.79 -10.35 2.44
CA GLY A 52 17.11 -11.73 2.83
C GLY A 52 17.12 -11.94 4.36
N LYS A 53 17.55 -10.94 5.14
CA LYS A 53 17.50 -11.00 6.61
C LYS A 53 16.07 -10.89 7.14
N ALA A 54 15.24 -10.05 6.52
CA ALA A 54 13.81 -10.00 6.84
C ALA A 54 13.12 -11.34 6.55
N VAL A 55 13.45 -11.99 5.43
CA VAL A 55 12.95 -13.34 5.11
C VAL A 55 13.36 -14.35 6.19
N GLN A 56 14.65 -14.38 6.56
CA GLN A 56 15.15 -15.27 7.61
C GLN A 56 14.42 -15.10 8.94
N ALA A 57 14.04 -13.86 9.30
CA ALA A 57 13.27 -13.58 10.51
C ALA A 57 11.84 -14.14 10.47
N LEU A 58 11.26 -14.31 9.28
CA LEU A 58 9.91 -14.85 9.11
C LEU A 58 9.87 -16.38 8.99
N LEU A 59 10.98 -17.04 8.63
CA LEU A 59 11.03 -18.51 8.48
C LEU A 59 10.54 -19.28 9.72
N PRO A 60 10.92 -18.92 10.97
CA PRO A 60 10.44 -19.63 12.15
C PRO A 60 8.93 -19.51 12.39
N LEU A 61 8.25 -18.58 11.72
CA LEU A 61 6.80 -18.36 11.85
C LEU A 61 5.98 -19.25 10.91
N GLY A 62 6.62 -20.18 10.19
CA GLY A 62 5.95 -21.14 9.30
C GLY A 62 5.47 -20.53 7.99
N VAL A 63 6.09 -19.43 7.56
CA VAL A 63 5.79 -18.78 6.29
C VAL A 63 6.19 -19.68 5.12
N ASP A 64 5.27 -19.89 4.17
CA ASP A 64 5.47 -20.73 2.98
C ASP A 64 5.58 -19.93 1.67
N ILE A 65 5.28 -18.63 1.71
CA ILE A 65 5.36 -17.70 0.57
C ILE A 65 5.85 -16.35 1.09
N ILE A 66 6.84 -15.76 0.42
CA ILE A 66 7.29 -14.39 0.68
C ILE A 66 6.72 -13.44 -0.37
N ILE A 67 6.06 -12.38 0.09
CA ILE A 67 5.69 -11.24 -0.73
C ILE A 67 6.65 -10.10 -0.42
N THR A 68 7.36 -9.59 -1.42
CA THR A 68 8.22 -8.42 -1.24
C THR A 68 7.45 -7.15 -1.64
N ASP A 69 7.31 -6.24 -0.69
CA ASP A 69 6.81 -4.90 -0.93
C ASP A 69 7.91 -4.01 -1.56
N ASP A 70 7.56 -3.23 -2.60
CA ASP A 70 8.47 -2.48 -3.48
C ASP A 70 9.80 -3.22 -3.80
N GLY A 71 9.68 -4.50 -4.18
CA GLY A 71 10.81 -5.42 -4.30
C GLY A 71 11.42 -5.55 -5.69
N LEU A 72 10.80 -4.98 -6.74
CA LEU A 72 11.18 -5.26 -8.13
C LEU A 72 12.64 -4.88 -8.44
N GLN A 73 13.10 -3.74 -7.91
CA GLN A 73 14.50 -3.29 -8.05
C GLN A 73 15.47 -3.95 -7.04
N HIS A 74 15.00 -4.81 -6.13
CA HIS A 74 15.83 -5.40 -5.09
C HIS A 74 16.48 -6.72 -5.54
N TYR A 75 17.33 -6.64 -6.56
CA TYR A 75 17.99 -7.78 -7.21
C TYR A 75 18.77 -8.74 -6.29
N ALA A 76 19.16 -8.29 -5.09
CA ALA A 76 19.84 -9.14 -4.11
C ALA A 76 18.93 -10.22 -3.48
N LEU A 77 17.61 -10.10 -3.60
CA LEU A 77 16.64 -11.13 -3.22
C LEU A 77 16.15 -11.82 -4.50
N GLU A 78 16.38 -13.12 -4.61
CA GLU A 78 15.81 -13.94 -5.70
C GLU A 78 14.28 -13.98 -5.60
N ARG A 79 13.61 -13.98 -6.76
CA ARG A 79 12.15 -13.93 -6.86
C ARG A 79 11.69 -14.91 -7.93
N ASP A 80 10.75 -15.78 -7.58
CA ASP A 80 10.20 -16.77 -8.51
C ASP A 80 9.10 -16.21 -9.41
N ILE A 81 8.41 -15.17 -8.92
CA ILE A 81 7.30 -14.51 -9.61
C ILE A 81 7.45 -13.01 -9.42
N GLU A 82 7.40 -12.26 -10.52
CA GLU A 82 7.51 -10.81 -10.51
C GLU A 82 6.25 -10.11 -11.01
N PHE A 83 5.88 -9.04 -10.31
CA PHE A 83 4.75 -8.18 -10.63
C PHE A 83 5.24 -6.77 -10.90
N ALA A 84 4.94 -6.22 -12.08
CA ALA A 84 5.13 -4.81 -12.38
C ALA A 84 3.79 -4.07 -12.35
N VAL A 85 3.65 -3.08 -11.47
CA VAL A 85 2.43 -2.26 -11.40
C VAL A 85 2.58 -0.99 -12.23
N VAL A 86 1.69 -0.79 -13.20
CA VAL A 86 1.67 0.35 -14.12
C VAL A 86 0.42 1.21 -13.85
N ASP A 87 0.57 2.53 -13.80
CA ASP A 87 -0.58 3.44 -13.75
C ASP A 87 -1.29 3.44 -15.11
N GLY A 88 -2.54 2.98 -15.17
CA GLY A 88 -3.24 2.82 -16.45
C GLY A 88 -3.71 4.12 -17.11
N LYS A 89 -3.57 5.27 -16.43
CA LYS A 89 -3.86 6.59 -17.03
C LYS A 89 -2.59 7.29 -17.48
N ARG A 90 -1.60 7.38 -16.59
CA ARG A 90 -0.32 8.07 -16.83
C ARG A 90 0.66 7.23 -17.66
N ARG A 91 0.49 5.91 -17.62
CA ARG A 91 1.40 4.93 -18.24
C ARG A 91 2.84 5.22 -17.81
N PHE A 92 3.72 5.53 -18.76
CA PHE A 92 5.17 5.65 -18.54
C PHE A 92 5.70 7.09 -18.55
N GLY A 93 4.82 8.10 -18.52
CA GLY A 93 5.23 9.50 -18.59
C GLY A 93 6.00 9.82 -19.88
N ASN A 94 7.17 10.45 -19.75
CA ASN A 94 8.04 10.79 -20.88
C ASN A 94 9.01 9.65 -21.28
N GLN A 95 8.87 8.47 -20.68
CA GLN A 95 9.65 7.26 -20.97
C GLN A 95 11.17 7.39 -20.75
N GLN A 96 11.61 8.43 -20.05
CA GLN A 96 13.01 8.62 -19.69
C GLN A 96 13.28 8.08 -18.29
N LEU A 97 14.52 7.62 -18.07
CA LEU A 97 15.01 7.26 -16.74
C LEU A 97 15.19 8.51 -15.86
N ILE A 98 15.13 8.31 -14.55
CA ILE A 98 15.52 9.33 -13.57
C ILE A 98 16.97 9.79 -13.85
N PRO A 99 17.27 11.10 -13.83
CA PRO A 99 16.40 12.22 -13.42
C PRO A 99 15.58 12.86 -14.57
N LEU A 100 15.77 12.44 -15.83
CA LEU A 100 15.09 13.04 -16.98
C LEU A 100 13.61 12.66 -17.06
N GLY A 101 13.21 11.55 -16.42
CA GLY A 101 11.84 11.08 -16.38
C GLY A 101 11.52 10.27 -15.12
N PRO A 102 10.31 9.69 -15.04
CA PRO A 102 9.84 9.02 -13.82
C PRO A 102 10.30 7.56 -13.71
N LEU A 103 10.92 6.99 -14.74
CA LEU A 103 11.25 5.56 -14.75
C LEU A 103 12.49 5.25 -13.91
N ARG A 104 12.39 4.25 -13.03
CA ARG A 104 13.53 3.67 -12.32
C ARG A 104 14.33 2.71 -13.20
N GLU A 105 13.66 2.08 -14.16
CA GLU A 105 14.20 1.07 -15.07
C GLU A 105 13.59 1.22 -16.46
N GLY A 106 14.28 0.71 -17.49
CA GLY A 106 13.80 0.79 -18.87
C GLY A 106 12.54 -0.05 -19.10
N LEU A 107 11.72 0.33 -20.08
CA LEU A 107 10.48 -0.37 -20.40
C LEU A 107 10.69 -1.82 -20.86
N GLU A 108 11.88 -2.14 -21.35
CA GLU A 108 12.29 -3.51 -21.70
C GLU A 108 12.14 -4.48 -20.53
N ARG A 109 12.28 -4.00 -19.28
CA ARG A 109 12.12 -4.80 -18.06
C ARG A 109 10.73 -5.43 -17.94
N LEU A 110 9.71 -4.81 -18.55
CA LEU A 110 8.34 -5.33 -18.55
C LEU A 110 8.19 -6.63 -19.36
N LYS A 111 9.15 -6.98 -20.22
CA LYS A 111 9.15 -8.24 -20.97
C LYS A 111 9.61 -9.44 -20.12
N GLU A 112 10.23 -9.17 -18.97
CA GLU A 112 10.85 -10.18 -18.11
C GLU A 112 10.01 -10.53 -16.89
N VAL A 113 9.00 -9.71 -16.55
CA VAL A 113 8.11 -9.97 -15.40
C VAL A 113 6.99 -10.96 -15.78
N ASP A 114 6.51 -11.74 -14.82
CA ASP A 114 5.39 -12.67 -15.04
C ASP A 114 4.06 -11.94 -15.24
N PHE A 115 3.85 -10.84 -14.51
CA PHE A 115 2.60 -10.10 -14.54
C PHE A 115 2.81 -8.59 -14.62
N ILE A 116 2.14 -7.97 -15.60
CA ILE A 116 1.95 -6.52 -15.65
C ILE A 116 0.54 -6.22 -15.10
N ILE A 117 0.49 -5.45 -14.03
CA ILE A 117 -0.74 -5.06 -13.33
C ILE A 117 -1.06 -3.62 -13.66
N THR A 118 -2.19 -3.38 -14.31
CA THR A 118 -2.63 -2.03 -14.67
C THR A 118 -3.56 -1.47 -13.61
N ASN A 119 -3.09 -0.47 -12.86
CA ASN A 119 -3.81 0.18 -11.78
C ASN A 119 -4.73 1.29 -12.32
N GLY A 120 -6.03 0.99 -12.41
CA GLY A 120 -7.04 1.86 -13.01
C GLY A 120 -6.82 2.08 -14.51
N GLY A 121 -7.63 2.95 -15.13
CA GLY A 121 -7.51 3.21 -16.57
C GLY A 121 -7.90 2.00 -17.43
N LYS A 122 -7.31 1.89 -18.63
CA LYS A 122 -7.56 0.77 -19.56
C LYS A 122 -6.33 -0.13 -19.62
N ALA A 123 -6.50 -1.39 -19.24
CA ALA A 123 -5.48 -2.42 -19.40
C ALA A 123 -5.28 -2.79 -20.88
N GLN A 124 -4.04 -3.13 -21.24
CA GLN A 124 -3.70 -3.73 -22.53
C GLN A 124 -3.91 -5.25 -22.49
N ASP A 125 -3.88 -5.91 -23.66
CA ASP A 125 -4.26 -7.33 -23.80
C ASP A 125 -3.40 -8.30 -22.94
N ASN A 126 -2.15 -7.94 -22.66
CA ASN A 126 -1.22 -8.72 -21.83
C ASN A 126 -1.17 -8.26 -20.36
N GLU A 127 -2.07 -7.39 -19.92
CA GLU A 127 -2.06 -6.80 -18.57
C GLU A 127 -3.28 -7.27 -17.77
N ALA A 128 -3.08 -7.55 -16.49
CA ALA A 128 -4.19 -7.75 -15.56
C ALA A 128 -4.74 -6.40 -15.10
N ALA A 129 -6.05 -6.19 -15.25
CA ALA A 129 -6.70 -4.98 -14.79
C ALA A 129 -6.90 -5.02 -13.26
N MET A 130 -6.39 -4.02 -12.57
CA MET A 130 -6.63 -3.80 -11.14
C MET A 130 -7.43 -2.51 -10.94
N THR A 131 -8.52 -2.60 -10.20
CA THR A 131 -9.28 -1.43 -9.75
C THR A 131 -9.14 -1.27 -8.24
N LEU A 132 -9.21 -0.03 -7.77
CA LEU A 132 -9.31 0.23 -6.33
C LEU A 132 -10.77 0.44 -5.98
N GLN A 133 -11.28 -0.43 -5.11
CA GLN A 133 -12.64 -0.36 -4.60
C GLN A 133 -12.61 0.28 -3.21
N PRO A 134 -13.11 1.52 -3.05
CA PRO A 134 -13.28 2.12 -1.74
C PRO A 134 -14.41 1.42 -0.97
N SER A 135 -14.24 1.30 0.34
CA SER A 135 -15.27 0.83 1.26
C SER A 135 -15.99 1.99 1.97
N LEU A 136 -16.66 1.71 3.09
CA LEU A 136 -17.14 2.73 4.01
C LEU A 136 -15.97 3.50 4.65
N ALA A 137 -16.20 4.77 4.96
CA ALA A 137 -15.26 5.56 5.76
C ALA A 137 -15.29 5.03 7.20
N VAL A 138 -14.13 4.94 7.83
CA VAL A 138 -13.97 4.37 9.17
C VAL A 138 -13.41 5.42 10.11
N ASN A 139 -14.06 5.59 11.26
CA ASN A 139 -13.59 6.49 12.31
C ASN A 139 -12.29 5.95 12.92
N LEU A 140 -11.28 6.79 13.09
CA LEU A 140 -9.96 6.37 13.60
C LEU A 140 -10.03 5.88 15.05
N LYS A 141 -10.90 6.47 15.87
CA LYS A 141 -11.05 6.15 17.31
C LYS A 141 -12.13 5.09 17.55
N THR A 142 -13.35 5.37 17.14
CA THR A 142 -14.53 4.55 17.49
C THR A 142 -14.68 3.32 16.63
N ARG A 143 -14.01 3.28 15.47
CA ARG A 143 -14.16 2.25 14.42
C ARG A 143 -15.56 2.19 13.80
N GLU A 144 -16.41 3.17 14.08
CA GLU A 144 -17.68 3.34 13.38
C GLU A 144 -17.45 3.46 11.88
N GLN A 145 -18.36 2.90 11.08
CA GLN A 145 -18.28 2.91 9.63
C GLN A 145 -19.50 3.60 9.03
N MET A 146 -19.29 4.48 8.07
CA MET A 146 -20.40 5.11 7.35
C MET A 146 -20.02 5.51 5.91
N PRO A 147 -21.02 5.69 5.03
CA PRO A 147 -20.78 6.24 3.70
C PRO A 147 -20.18 7.64 3.81
N VAL A 148 -19.12 7.90 3.03
CA VAL A 148 -18.41 9.18 3.08
C VAL A 148 -19.29 10.39 2.71
N SER A 149 -20.35 10.18 1.92
CA SER A 149 -21.35 11.19 1.57
C SER A 149 -22.19 11.71 2.75
N GLN A 150 -22.20 10.96 3.87
CA GLN A 150 -22.88 11.36 5.11
C GLN A 150 -22.01 12.31 5.95
N LEU A 151 -20.70 12.34 5.75
CA LEU A 151 -19.79 13.27 6.44
C LEU A 151 -19.95 14.68 5.87
N LYS A 152 -20.58 15.59 6.64
CA LYS A 152 -20.81 16.99 6.23
C LYS A 152 -19.67 17.91 6.66
N GLN A 153 -19.44 18.98 5.90
CA GLN A 153 -18.31 19.92 6.12
C GLN A 153 -16.97 19.16 6.22
N LEU A 154 -16.73 18.29 5.24
CA LEU A 154 -15.61 17.37 5.21
C LEU A 154 -14.33 18.08 4.73
N VAL A 155 -13.25 17.95 5.48
CA VAL A 155 -11.89 18.29 5.06
C VAL A 155 -11.19 17.01 4.66
N ALA A 156 -10.48 17.01 3.53
CA ALA A 156 -9.77 15.84 3.04
C ALA A 156 -8.25 16.09 3.00
N MET A 157 -7.47 15.07 3.35
CA MET A 157 -6.02 15.09 3.19
C MET A 157 -5.46 13.80 2.58
N ALA A 158 -4.32 13.90 1.90
CA ALA A 158 -3.60 12.73 1.42
C ALA A 158 -2.09 12.98 1.27
N GLY A 159 -1.28 12.15 1.91
CA GLY A 159 0.18 12.07 1.79
C GLY A 159 0.60 10.87 0.94
N ILE A 160 0.28 10.92 -0.36
CA ILE A 160 0.58 9.88 -1.35
C ILE A 160 1.19 10.51 -2.59
N GLY A 161 1.89 9.74 -3.43
CA GLY A 161 2.50 10.26 -4.67
C GLY A 161 1.58 10.99 -5.65
N HIS A 162 0.25 10.85 -5.54
CA HIS A 162 -0.71 11.67 -6.31
C HIS A 162 -2.01 11.96 -5.53
N PRO A 163 -2.00 12.96 -4.62
CA PRO A 163 -3.14 13.28 -3.75
C PRO A 163 -4.48 13.53 -4.45
N PRO A 164 -4.54 14.20 -5.63
CA PRO A 164 -5.79 14.36 -6.39
C PRO A 164 -6.56 13.07 -6.67
N ARG A 165 -5.88 11.92 -6.75
CA ARG A 165 -6.54 10.61 -6.91
C ARG A 165 -7.52 10.34 -5.77
N PHE A 166 -7.09 10.57 -4.53
CA PHE A 166 -7.91 10.36 -3.34
C PHE A 166 -9.13 11.28 -3.31
N PHE A 167 -8.92 12.59 -3.58
CA PHE A 167 -10.01 13.56 -3.58
C PHE A 167 -11.06 13.27 -4.67
N ASN A 168 -10.62 12.80 -5.83
CA ASN A 168 -11.53 12.39 -6.89
C ASN A 168 -12.35 11.15 -6.49
N THR A 169 -11.76 10.19 -5.77
CA THR A 169 -12.50 9.05 -5.20
C THR A 169 -13.59 9.52 -4.24
N LEU A 170 -13.30 10.47 -3.35
CA LEU A 170 -14.30 11.03 -2.43
C LEU A 170 -15.48 11.65 -3.19
N LYS A 171 -15.20 12.43 -4.24
CA LYS A 171 -16.23 13.04 -5.11
C LYS A 171 -17.08 12.00 -5.83
N GLN A 172 -16.47 10.94 -6.36
CA GLN A 172 -17.17 9.84 -7.01
C GLN A 172 -18.12 9.10 -6.05
N LEU A 173 -17.80 9.07 -4.75
CA LEU A 173 -18.64 8.51 -3.70
C LEU A 173 -19.71 9.49 -3.17
N GLY A 174 -19.85 10.66 -3.79
CA GLY A 174 -20.85 11.66 -3.42
C GLY A 174 -20.47 12.51 -2.20
N ALA A 175 -19.19 12.56 -1.82
CA ALA A 175 -18.71 13.52 -0.84
C ALA A 175 -18.16 14.77 -1.54
N GLU A 176 -18.41 15.93 -0.94
CA GLU A 176 -17.89 17.22 -1.42
C GLU A 176 -17.02 17.83 -0.32
N PRO A 177 -15.70 17.55 -0.31
CA PRO A 177 -14.81 18.17 0.66
C PRO A 177 -14.78 19.68 0.46
N ILE A 178 -14.97 20.43 1.54
CA ILE A 178 -14.90 21.90 1.54
C ILE A 178 -13.45 22.39 1.46
N HIS A 179 -12.50 21.52 1.77
CA HIS A 179 -11.08 21.77 1.64
C HIS A 179 -10.31 20.47 1.39
N CYS A 180 -9.30 20.52 0.53
CA CYS A 180 -8.42 19.38 0.23
C CYS A 180 -6.95 19.81 0.39
N GLN A 181 -6.19 19.05 1.17
CA GLN A 181 -4.77 19.29 1.40
C GLN A 181 -3.93 18.09 0.94
N GLY A 182 -3.08 18.29 -0.06
CA GLY A 182 -2.06 17.31 -0.45
C GLY A 182 -0.81 17.47 0.40
N PHE A 183 -0.21 16.34 0.80
CA PHE A 183 1.08 16.27 1.48
C PHE A 183 2.09 15.49 0.64
N ALA A 184 3.37 15.64 0.94
CA ALA A 184 4.40 14.82 0.31
C ALA A 184 4.24 13.34 0.72
N ASP A 185 4.71 12.44 -0.13
CA ASP A 185 4.66 11.01 0.17
C ASP A 185 5.55 10.68 1.38
N HIS A 186 5.07 9.81 2.26
CA HIS A 186 5.69 9.48 3.55
C HIS A 186 5.98 10.67 4.48
N GLN A 187 5.33 11.82 4.29
CA GLN A 187 5.52 12.96 5.19
C GLN A 187 5.04 12.65 6.61
N ASP A 188 5.86 12.98 7.61
CA ASP A 188 5.46 13.01 9.02
C ASP A 188 4.54 14.19 9.31
N PHE A 189 3.53 13.96 10.14
CA PHE A 189 2.55 14.98 10.49
C PHE A 189 2.79 15.52 11.90
N GLN A 190 2.83 16.85 12.01
CA GLN A 190 2.75 17.51 13.30
C GLN A 190 1.28 17.58 13.75
N LEU A 191 0.99 17.27 15.00
CA LEU A 191 -0.38 17.28 15.51
C LEU A 191 -1.04 18.66 15.36
N SER A 192 -0.28 19.73 15.59
CA SER A 192 -0.76 21.11 15.40
C SER A 192 -1.19 21.38 13.95
N GLN A 193 -0.45 20.88 12.97
CA GLN A 193 -0.78 21.01 11.55
C GLN A 193 -2.07 20.26 11.20
N LEU A 194 -2.26 19.05 11.73
CA LEU A 194 -3.49 18.28 11.50
C LEU A 194 -4.69 18.92 12.20
N ALA A 195 -4.51 19.44 13.42
CA ALA A 195 -5.56 20.14 14.16
C ALA A 195 -5.99 21.43 13.44
N GLU A 196 -5.04 22.23 12.94
CA GLU A 196 -5.33 23.41 12.13
C GLU A 196 -6.14 23.03 10.88
N LEU A 197 -5.72 21.97 10.18
CA LEU A 197 -6.42 21.48 9.01
C LEU A 197 -7.83 21.00 9.33
N ALA A 198 -7.99 20.21 10.40
CA ALA A 198 -9.27 19.69 10.86
C ALA A 198 -10.25 20.80 11.26
N SER A 199 -9.75 21.91 11.84
CA SER A 199 -10.55 23.05 12.26
C SER A 199 -11.31 23.76 11.12
N ARG A 200 -10.93 23.49 9.86
CA ARG A 200 -11.60 24.04 8.67
C ARG A 200 -12.95 23.38 8.36
N GLY A 201 -13.31 22.31 9.07
CA GLY A 201 -14.59 21.62 8.90
C GLY A 201 -15.02 20.83 10.13
N LYS A 202 -16.08 20.02 9.99
CA LYS A 202 -16.60 19.15 11.07
C LYS A 202 -15.95 17.78 11.11
N HIS A 203 -15.44 17.30 9.99
CA HIS A 203 -14.80 16.00 9.88
C HIS A 203 -13.51 16.12 9.06
N LEU A 204 -12.48 15.41 9.47
CA LEU A 204 -11.26 15.22 8.69
C LEU A 204 -11.25 13.80 8.13
N ILE A 205 -11.02 13.63 6.84
CA ILE A 205 -10.80 12.32 6.22
C ILE A 205 -9.43 12.23 5.56
N MET A 206 -8.79 11.08 5.71
CA MET A 206 -7.46 10.81 5.14
C MET A 206 -7.39 9.46 4.44
N THR A 207 -6.28 9.19 3.76
CA THR A 207 -6.01 7.86 3.22
C THR A 207 -5.79 6.86 4.35
N GLU A 208 -6.06 5.57 4.11
CA GLU A 208 -5.77 4.51 5.08
C GLU A 208 -4.28 4.46 5.48
N LYS A 209 -3.38 4.79 4.54
CA LYS A 209 -1.94 4.91 4.80
C LYS A 209 -1.62 6.07 5.76
N ASP A 210 -2.23 7.23 5.57
CA ASP A 210 -2.03 8.35 6.49
C ASP A 210 -2.61 8.08 7.88
N ALA A 211 -3.71 7.32 7.95
CA ALA A 211 -4.38 6.97 9.20
C ALA A 211 -3.53 6.12 10.13
N VAL A 212 -2.62 5.29 9.61
CA VAL A 212 -1.72 4.51 10.48
C VAL A 212 -0.76 5.40 11.28
N LYS A 213 -0.41 6.57 10.76
CA LYS A 213 0.42 7.58 11.45
C LYS A 213 -0.37 8.39 12.49
N CYS A 214 -1.68 8.49 12.33
CA CYS A 214 -2.54 9.34 13.15
C CYS A 214 -3.30 8.58 14.24
N THR A 215 -3.13 7.26 14.37
CA THR A 215 -3.97 6.43 15.24
C THR A 215 -3.93 6.86 16.71
N GLU A 216 -2.77 7.27 17.23
CA GLU A 216 -2.60 7.65 18.64
C GLU A 216 -3.11 9.06 18.97
N CYS A 217 -3.10 9.96 17.98
CA CYS A 217 -3.46 11.36 18.15
C CYS A 217 -4.80 11.74 17.50
N ALA A 218 -5.55 10.76 16.99
CA ALA A 218 -6.80 10.98 16.29
C ALA A 218 -7.85 11.64 17.20
N GLU A 219 -8.61 12.57 16.62
CA GLU A 219 -9.79 13.14 17.28
C GLU A 219 -11.07 12.37 16.93
N GLU A 220 -12.16 12.62 17.68
CA GLU A 220 -13.44 11.89 17.57
C GLU A 220 -14.07 11.97 16.17
N ASN A 221 -13.71 12.99 15.40
CA ASN A 221 -14.26 13.29 14.09
C ASN A 221 -13.26 13.03 12.94
N TRP A 222 -12.21 12.24 13.19
CA TRP A 222 -11.22 11.87 12.17
C TRP A 222 -11.55 10.50 11.57
N TRP A 223 -11.48 10.44 10.25
CA TRP A 223 -11.89 9.30 9.44
C TRP A 223 -10.79 8.92 8.46
N TYR A 224 -10.81 7.66 8.00
CA TYR A 224 -10.06 7.25 6.83
C TYR A 224 -10.95 6.48 5.87
N LEU A 225 -10.57 6.48 4.59
CA LEU A 225 -11.25 5.68 3.58
C LEU A 225 -10.35 4.49 3.20
N PRO A 226 -10.70 3.27 3.63
CA PRO A 226 -10.04 2.06 3.16
C PRO A 226 -10.29 1.86 1.67
N VAL A 227 -9.28 1.35 0.98
CA VAL A 227 -9.37 0.93 -0.42
C VAL A 227 -8.81 -0.47 -0.56
N SER A 228 -9.51 -1.32 -1.31
CA SER A 228 -9.06 -2.68 -1.62
C SER A 228 -8.76 -2.79 -3.11
N ALA A 229 -7.67 -3.47 -3.46
CA ALA A 229 -7.42 -3.86 -4.83
C ALA A 229 -8.40 -4.98 -5.22
N SER A 230 -8.97 -4.88 -6.42
CA SER A 230 -9.85 -5.89 -7.00
C SER A 230 -9.43 -6.16 -8.44
N PHE A 231 -9.45 -7.43 -8.80
CA PHE A 231 -9.10 -7.95 -10.11
C PHE A 231 -10.31 -8.63 -10.74
N SER A 232 -10.23 -8.95 -12.04
CA SER A 232 -11.20 -9.86 -12.65
C SER A 232 -10.98 -11.29 -12.12
N GLN A 233 -12.04 -12.09 -12.02
CA GLN A 233 -11.93 -13.50 -11.59
C GLN A 233 -10.91 -14.28 -12.44
N HIS A 234 -10.84 -13.96 -13.74
CA HIS A 234 -9.88 -14.56 -14.66
C HIS A 234 -8.44 -14.23 -14.25
N ASP A 235 -8.11 -12.96 -13.99
CA ASP A 235 -6.77 -12.54 -13.60
C ASP A 235 -6.37 -13.07 -12.22
N GLU A 236 -7.30 -13.11 -11.26
CA GLU A 236 -7.09 -13.72 -9.94
C GLU A 236 -6.72 -15.20 -10.06
N ASN A 237 -7.48 -15.95 -10.86
CA ASN A 237 -7.21 -17.38 -11.08
C ASN A 237 -5.83 -17.57 -11.72
N ARG A 238 -5.49 -16.79 -12.76
CA ARG A 238 -4.20 -16.87 -13.44
C ARG A 238 -3.02 -16.60 -12.48
N ILE A 239 -3.14 -15.60 -11.63
CA ILE A 239 -2.12 -15.26 -10.63
C ILE A 239 -1.99 -16.39 -9.60
N LEU A 240 -3.12 -16.87 -9.06
CA LEU A 240 -3.12 -17.93 -8.05
C LEU A 240 -2.61 -19.27 -8.62
N GLU A 241 -2.92 -19.61 -9.87
CA GLU A 241 -2.39 -20.79 -10.54
C GLU A 241 -0.88 -20.72 -10.70
N ARG A 242 -0.34 -19.57 -11.10
CA ARG A 242 1.12 -19.36 -11.19
C ARG A 242 1.78 -19.57 -9.81
N ILE A 243 1.20 -18.99 -8.76
CA ILE A 243 1.68 -19.18 -7.37
C ILE A 243 1.63 -20.66 -6.96
N LYS A 244 0.57 -21.40 -7.29
CA LYS A 244 0.46 -22.84 -7.00
C LYS A 244 1.55 -23.64 -7.70
N GLN A 245 1.73 -23.43 -9.01
CA GLN A 245 2.73 -24.13 -9.80
C GLN A 245 4.15 -23.89 -9.28
N THR A 246 4.47 -22.63 -8.95
CA THR A 246 5.75 -22.29 -8.34
C THR A 246 5.93 -22.99 -7.00
N LYS A 247 4.92 -22.98 -6.12
CA LYS A 247 5.01 -23.66 -4.83
C LYS A 247 5.18 -25.18 -4.98
N GLU A 248 4.47 -25.80 -5.91
CA GLU A 248 4.58 -27.24 -6.21
C GLU A 248 6.00 -27.63 -6.66
N HIS A 249 6.69 -26.75 -7.39
CA HIS A 249 8.08 -26.97 -7.82
C HIS A 249 9.06 -27.14 -6.64
N TYR A 250 8.86 -26.37 -5.55
CA TYR A 250 9.69 -26.44 -4.34
C TYR A 250 9.27 -27.56 -3.37
N GLY A 251 8.15 -28.24 -3.63
CA GLY A 251 7.61 -29.29 -2.75
C GLY A 251 6.98 -28.77 -1.47
N SER A 252 6.61 -29.70 -0.57
CA SER A 252 6.15 -29.35 0.78
C SER A 252 7.37 -29.06 1.67
N PRO A 253 7.34 -28.07 2.58
CA PRO A 253 8.42 -27.84 3.58
C PRO A 253 8.67 -29.02 4.54
N SER A 254 7.99 -30.15 4.34
CA SER A 254 7.97 -31.33 5.20
C SER A 254 8.44 -32.61 4.48
N ALA A 255 9.17 -32.48 3.37
CA ALA A 255 9.83 -33.60 2.69
C ALA A 255 11.31 -33.66 3.05
#